data_AF-A0A952PL09-F1
#
_entry.id   AF-A0A952PL09-F1
#
_cell.length_a   1.000
_cell.length_b   1.000
_cell.length_c   1.000
_cell.angle_alpha   90.00
_cell.angle_beta   90.00
_cell.angle_gamma   90.00
#
_symmetry.space_group_name_H-M   'P 1'
#
loop_
_entity.id
_entity.type
_entity.pdbx_description
1 polymer ?
#
loop_
_entity_poly.entity_id
_entity_poly.type
_entity_poly.pdbx_seq_one_letter_code
_entity_poly.pdbx_strand_id
1 'polypeptide(L)'
;MKDIFGLPHSGTLFKYQSLRIPVIEHPNRLSKVTKLSYKNYRLSADTSEEAEAIMFELLSKKTFAEKWEMVSDMNKTVRLLAFAGLRDKYPDENENQLRIRFAELFYGEEIASRIAEHFGCRLTR
;
A
#
# COMPACT_ATOMS: atom_id res chain seq x y z
N MET A 1 -5.00 19.10 22.45
CA MET A 1 -5.34 17.66 22.37
C MET A 1 -4.63 17.14 21.14
N LYS A 2 -3.71 16.17 21.27
CA LYS A 2 -2.92 15.63 20.14
C LYS A 2 -3.71 14.47 19.53
N ASP A 3 -3.93 14.50 18.22
CA ASP A 3 -4.55 13.41 17.49
C ASP A 3 -3.63 12.18 17.49
N ILE A 4 -4.23 11.00 17.36
CA ILE A 4 -3.63 9.65 17.51
C ILE A 4 -2.37 9.42 16.65
N PHE A 5 -2.08 10.29 15.68
CA PHE A 5 -0.94 10.18 14.77
C PHE A 5 0.16 11.24 14.93
N GLY A 6 0.02 12.23 15.82
CA GLY A 6 1.14 13.14 16.17
C GLY A 6 1.81 13.86 14.99
N LEU A 7 1.12 14.03 13.85
CA LEU A 7 1.68 14.69 12.67
C LEU A 7 1.44 16.21 12.73
N PRO A 8 2.46 17.05 12.45
CA PRO A 8 2.30 18.49 12.44
C PRO A 8 1.39 18.93 11.28
N HIS A 9 0.48 19.85 11.56
CA HIS A 9 -0.34 20.54 10.55
C HIS A 9 0.52 21.50 9.71
N SER A 10 1.38 20.98 8.84
CA SER A 10 1.94 21.77 7.73
C SER A 10 1.77 21.03 6.41
N GLY A 11 0.66 21.35 5.74
CA GLY A 11 0.62 21.72 4.32
C GLY A 11 1.26 20.82 3.26
N THR A 12 1.63 19.58 3.55
CA THR A 12 2.23 18.67 2.56
C THR A 12 1.16 17.71 2.09
N LEU A 13 0.42 18.17 1.08
CA LEU A 13 -0.47 17.36 0.26
C LEU A 13 0.30 16.13 -0.23
N PHE A 14 0.02 14.95 0.34
CA PHE A 14 0.32 13.69 -0.32
C PHE A 14 -0.43 13.72 -1.66
N LYS A 15 0.29 13.94 -2.76
CA LYS A 15 -0.27 13.92 -4.12
C LYS A 15 -0.67 12.48 -4.49
N TYR A 16 -1.84 12.05 -4.03
CA TYR A 16 -2.61 10.95 -4.63
C TYR A 16 -3.25 11.42 -5.95
N GLN A 17 -2.51 12.09 -6.82
CA GLN A 17 -3.06 12.80 -7.98
C GLN A 17 -2.93 12.05 -9.32
N SER A 18 -2.68 10.73 -9.31
CA SER A 18 -2.68 9.93 -10.54
C SER A 18 -3.59 8.70 -10.52
N LEU A 19 -4.16 8.32 -9.37
CA LEU A 19 -5.31 7.41 -9.36
C LEU A 19 -6.56 8.27 -9.33
N ARG A 20 -7.13 8.51 -10.51
CA ARG A 20 -8.49 9.02 -10.66
C ARG A 20 -9.46 7.92 -10.21
N ILE A 21 -9.44 7.58 -8.92
CA ILE A 21 -10.46 6.72 -8.31
C ILE A 21 -11.69 7.60 -8.23
N PRO A 22 -12.76 7.34 -8.99
CA PRO A 22 -14.00 8.06 -8.78
C PRO A 22 -14.40 7.82 -7.33
N VAL A 23 -14.53 8.90 -6.55
CA VAL A 23 -15.23 8.85 -5.27
C VAL A 23 -16.65 8.45 -5.63
N ILE A 24 -16.97 7.18 -5.41
CA ILE A 24 -18.35 6.70 -5.52
C ILE A 24 -19.05 7.30 -4.31
N GLU A 25 -19.64 8.48 -4.50
CA GLU A 25 -20.70 8.93 -3.62
C GLU A 25 -21.70 7.79 -3.56
N HIS A 26 -21.89 7.23 -2.37
CA HIS A 26 -22.92 6.22 -2.13
C HIS A 26 -24.16 6.92 -1.60
N PRO A 27 -25.06 7.44 -2.46
CA PRO A 27 -26.43 7.65 -2.04
C PRO A 27 -27.08 6.27 -1.98
N ASN A 28 -27.42 5.87 -0.76
CA ASN A 28 -28.43 4.89 -0.40
C ASN A 28 -28.73 3.75 -1.38
N ARG A 29 -28.49 2.53 -0.87
CA ARG A 29 -29.22 1.30 -1.24
C ARG A 29 -29.01 0.89 -2.69
N LEU A 30 -28.07 -0.03 -2.89
CA LEU A 30 -27.79 -0.81 -4.10
C LEU A 30 -29.05 -1.02 -4.96
N SER A 31 -29.36 -0.05 -5.83
CA SER A 31 -30.36 -0.21 -6.86
C SER A 31 -29.70 -1.04 -7.95
N LYS A 32 -30.51 -1.84 -8.65
CA LYS A 32 -30.12 -2.90 -9.59
C LYS A 32 -29.32 -2.40 -10.82
N VAL A 33 -28.82 -1.17 -10.80
CA VAL A 33 -28.16 -0.43 -11.89
C VAL A 33 -26.62 -0.58 -11.87
N THR A 34 -25.99 -1.04 -10.79
CA THR A 34 -24.51 -1.11 -10.70
C THR A 34 -23.87 -2.40 -11.24
N LYS A 35 -24.66 -3.39 -11.69
CA LYS A 35 -24.11 -4.66 -12.25
C LYS A 35 -23.34 -4.49 -13.57
N LEU A 36 -23.48 -3.36 -14.27
CA LEU A 36 -22.95 -3.19 -15.63
C LEU A 36 -21.64 -2.40 -15.74
N SER A 37 -21.17 -1.73 -14.67
CA SER A 37 -19.99 -0.83 -14.75
C SER A 37 -18.67 -1.47 -14.28
N TYR A 38 -18.72 -2.50 -13.43
CA TYR A 38 -17.51 -3.14 -12.89
C TYR A 38 -16.89 -4.21 -13.80
N LYS A 39 -17.56 -4.56 -14.90
CA LYS A 39 -17.14 -5.67 -15.77
C LYS A 39 -15.80 -5.45 -16.49
N ASN A 40 -15.25 -4.22 -16.47
CA ASN A 40 -14.07 -3.83 -17.25
C ASN A 40 -12.85 -3.40 -16.42
N TYR A 41 -12.89 -3.47 -15.09
CA TYR A 41 -11.71 -3.21 -14.25
C TYR A 41 -11.21 -4.52 -13.65
N ARG A 42 -10.36 -5.23 -14.40
CA ARG A 42 -9.58 -6.35 -13.86
C ARG A 42 -8.51 -5.78 -12.94
N LEU A 43 -8.58 -6.10 -11.65
CA LEU A 43 -7.60 -5.70 -10.65
C LEU A 43 -6.28 -6.48 -10.76
N SER A 44 -6.34 -7.72 -11.28
CA SER A 44 -5.16 -8.60 -11.43
C SER A 44 -5.33 -9.56 -12.60
N ALA A 45 -4.24 -9.78 -13.35
CA ALA A 45 -4.18 -10.76 -14.42
C ALA A 45 -4.18 -12.20 -13.88
N ASP A 46 -3.56 -12.42 -12.72
CA ASP A 46 -3.41 -13.74 -12.08
C ASP A 46 -4.65 -14.16 -11.26
N THR A 47 -5.63 -13.27 -11.12
CA THR A 47 -6.90 -13.56 -10.45
C THR A 47 -8.00 -13.78 -11.47
N SER A 48 -8.73 -14.89 -11.38
CA SER A 48 -9.87 -15.17 -12.26
C SER A 48 -11.02 -14.19 -12.02
N GLU A 49 -11.84 -13.95 -13.04
CA GLU A 49 -12.96 -12.99 -12.96
C GLU A 49 -13.98 -13.38 -11.88
N GLU A 50 -14.23 -14.67 -11.72
CA GLU A 50 -15.11 -15.20 -10.67
C GLU A 50 -14.55 -14.94 -9.27
N ALA A 51 -13.26 -15.19 -9.05
CA ALA A 51 -12.61 -14.93 -7.77
C ALA A 51 -12.60 -13.42 -7.44
N GLU A 52 -12.38 -12.58 -8.45
CA GLU A 52 -12.41 -11.13 -8.29
C GLU A 52 -13.81 -10.62 -7.93
N ALA A 53 -14.87 -11.15 -8.57
CA ALA A 53 -16.25 -10.83 -8.23
C ALA A 53 -16.60 -11.21 -6.78
N ILE A 54 -16.16 -12.39 -6.33
CA ILE A 54 -16.33 -12.84 -4.94
C ILE A 54 -15.59 -11.90 -3.98
N MET A 55 -14.35 -11.53 -4.29
CA MET A 55 -13.56 -10.61 -3.48
C MET A 55 -14.27 -9.26 -3.32
N PHE A 56 -14.79 -8.68 -4.40
CA PHE A 56 -15.56 -7.43 -4.34
C PHE A 56 -16.83 -7.57 -3.51
N GLU A 57 -17.59 -8.65 -3.68
CA GLU A 57 -18.79 -8.89 -2.87
C GLU A 57 -18.45 -8.94 -1.38
N LEU A 58 -17.41 -9.69 -1.00
CA LEU A 58 -16.97 -9.82 0.39
C LEU A 58 -16.48 -8.48 0.95
N LEU A 59 -15.64 -7.76 0.21
CA LEU A 59 -15.12 -6.45 0.63
C LEU A 59 -16.25 -5.41 0.72
N SER A 60 -17.26 -5.45 -0.15
CA SER A 60 -18.38 -4.50 -0.11
C SER A 60 -19.18 -4.60 1.21
N LYS A 61 -19.22 -5.78 1.81
CA LYS A 61 -19.93 -6.05 3.08
C LYS A 61 -19.12 -5.66 4.32
N LYS A 62 -17.83 -5.33 4.17
CA LYS A 62 -16.95 -4.94 5.28
C LYS A 62 -17.12 -3.48 5.67
N THR A 63 -17.07 -3.23 6.98
CA THR A 63 -16.99 -1.88 7.54
C THR A 63 -15.65 -1.22 7.15
N PHE A 64 -15.58 0.10 7.30
CA PHE A 64 -14.34 0.85 7.09
C PHE A 64 -13.21 0.37 8.01
N ALA A 65 -13.51 0.13 9.29
CA ALA A 65 -12.53 -0.33 10.26
C ALA A 65 -11.94 -1.71 9.89
N GLU A 66 -12.78 -2.67 9.51
CA GLU A 66 -12.31 -3.98 9.05
C GLU A 66 -11.44 -3.88 7.79
N LYS A 67 -11.80 -3.02 6.84
CA LYS A 67 -10.98 -2.77 5.64
C LYS A 67 -9.61 -2.20 6.00
N TRP A 68 -9.55 -1.28 6.96
CA TRP A 68 -8.29 -0.73 7.44
C TRP A 68 -7.41 -1.76 8.13
N GLU A 69 -8.01 -2.62 8.94
CA GLU A 69 -7.29 -3.73 9.57
C GLU A 69 -6.69 -4.67 8.51
N MET A 70 -7.49 -5.06 7.51
CA MET A 70 -7.01 -5.88 6.39
C MET A 70 -5.84 -5.21 5.63
N VAL A 71 -5.95 -3.90 5.33
CA VAL A 71 -4.86 -3.16 4.66
C VAL A 71 -3.61 -3.08 5.55
N SER A 72 -3.78 -2.90 6.86
CA SER A 72 -2.68 -2.88 7.83
C SER A 72 -1.93 -4.22 7.84
N ASP A 73 -2.67 -5.33 7.90
CA ASP A 73 -2.08 -6.68 7.92
C ASP A 73 -1.42 -7.04 6.58
N MET A 74 -2.02 -6.62 5.46
CA MET A 74 -1.40 -6.73 4.15
C MET A 74 -0.06 -5.97 4.10
N ASN A 75 -0.01 -4.74 4.62
CA ASN A 75 1.24 -3.96 4.67
C ASN A 75 2.32 -4.62 5.52
N LYS A 76 1.96 -5.25 6.66
CA LYS A 76 2.92 -6.02 7.47
C LYS A 76 3.48 -7.19 6.67
N THR A 77 2.61 -7.94 6.00
CA THR A 77 3.00 -9.11 5.18
C THR A 77 3.91 -8.70 4.03
N VAL A 78 3.56 -7.64 3.28
CA VAL A 78 4.39 -7.12 2.18
C VAL A 78 5.79 -6.72 2.67
N ARG A 79 5.89 -6.05 3.83
CA ARG A 79 7.19 -5.71 4.42
C ARG A 79 8.00 -6.95 4.78
N LEU A 80 7.38 -7.95 5.41
CA LEU A 80 8.04 -9.21 5.75
C LEU A 80 8.60 -9.92 4.52
N LEU A 81 7.80 -10.05 3.46
CA LEU A 81 8.21 -10.67 2.20
C LEU A 81 9.32 -9.86 1.51
N ALA A 82 9.21 -8.53 1.48
CA ALA A 82 10.23 -7.67 0.90
C ALA A 82 11.57 -7.84 1.63
N PHE A 83 11.58 -7.83 2.96
CA PHE A 83 12.82 -8.04 3.73
C PHE A 83 13.37 -9.46 3.57
N ALA A 84 12.53 -10.48 3.46
CA ALA A 84 12.99 -11.85 3.17
C ALA A 84 13.71 -11.92 1.82
N GLY A 85 13.11 -11.34 0.76
CA GLY A 85 13.73 -11.28 -0.57
C GLY A 85 15.01 -10.43 -0.60
N LEU A 86 15.06 -9.34 0.16
CA LEU A 86 16.28 -8.53 0.27
C LEU A 86 17.41 -9.27 0.98
N ARG A 87 17.12 -10.03 2.05
CA ARG A 87 18.12 -10.86 2.73
C ARG A 87 18.66 -11.97 1.84
N ASP A 88 17.80 -12.59 1.03
CA ASP A 88 18.20 -13.61 0.06
C ASP A 88 19.10 -13.01 -1.04
N LYS A 89 18.75 -11.82 -1.54
CA LYS A 89 19.51 -11.13 -2.59
C LYS A 89 20.82 -10.51 -2.10
N TYR A 90 20.88 -10.05 -0.85
CA TYR A 90 22.03 -9.35 -0.25
C TYR A 90 22.39 -9.98 1.11
N PRO A 91 22.93 -11.21 1.13
CA PRO A 91 23.16 -11.97 2.35
C PRO A 91 24.20 -11.35 3.30
N ASP A 92 25.11 -10.55 2.78
CA ASP A 92 26.20 -9.92 3.55
C ASP A 92 25.83 -8.53 4.09
N GLU A 93 24.66 -8.02 3.75
CA GLU A 93 24.23 -6.70 4.20
C GLU A 93 23.60 -6.73 5.60
N ASN A 94 23.92 -5.71 6.39
CA ASN A 94 23.30 -5.55 7.71
C ASN A 94 21.88 -4.96 7.61
N GLU A 95 21.13 -5.02 8.71
CA GLU A 95 19.73 -4.56 8.76
C GLU A 95 19.53 -3.08 8.36
N ASN A 96 20.50 -2.19 8.58
CA ASN A 96 20.38 -0.79 8.16
C ASN A 96 20.51 -0.66 6.64
N GLN A 97 21.42 -1.42 6.02
CA GLN A 97 21.56 -1.47 4.56
C GLN A 97 20.29 -2.03 3.92
N LEU A 98 19.73 -3.12 4.47
CA LEU A 98 18.47 -3.68 3.99
C LEU A 98 17.30 -2.68 4.11
N ARG A 99 17.25 -1.86 5.17
CA ARG A 99 16.23 -0.79 5.31
C ARG A 99 16.38 0.31 4.27
N ILE A 100 17.61 0.67 3.91
CA ILE A 100 17.87 1.64 2.83
C ILE A 100 17.42 1.06 1.49
N ARG A 101 17.74 -0.21 1.20
CA ARG A 101 17.27 -0.88 -0.03
C ARG A 101 15.75 -1.02 -0.09
N PHE A 102 15.11 -1.32 1.05
CA PHE A 102 13.66 -1.31 1.13
C PHE A 102 13.10 0.07 0.78
N ALA A 103 13.71 1.14 1.29
CA ALA A 103 13.28 2.49 0.99
C ALA A 103 13.50 2.87 -0.48
N GLU A 104 14.62 2.47 -1.07
CA GLU A 104 14.89 2.66 -2.49
C GLU A 104 13.84 1.97 -3.37
N LEU A 105 13.48 0.72 -3.02
CA LEU A 105 12.48 -0.07 -3.74
C LEU A 105 11.05 0.49 -3.64
N PHE A 106 10.63 0.94 -2.46
CA PHE A 106 9.23 1.33 -2.21
C PHE A 106 8.96 2.84 -2.31
N TYR A 107 9.97 3.67 -2.01
CA TYR A 107 9.81 5.13 -1.91
C TYR A 107 10.74 5.90 -2.84
N GLY A 108 11.70 5.22 -3.47
CA GLY A 108 12.67 5.82 -4.38
C GLY A 108 13.94 6.34 -3.68
N GLU A 109 14.87 6.80 -4.52
CA GLU A 109 16.24 7.16 -4.13
C GLU A 109 16.31 8.34 -3.14
N GLU A 110 15.42 9.31 -3.25
CA GLU A 110 15.40 10.49 -2.36
C GLU A 110 15.20 10.07 -0.90
N ILE A 111 14.21 9.21 -0.64
CA ILE A 111 13.91 8.74 0.71
C ILE A 111 14.99 7.78 1.19
N ALA A 112 15.51 6.93 0.32
CA ALA A 112 16.62 6.04 0.64
C ALA A 112 17.87 6.82 1.09
N SER A 113 18.21 7.91 0.39
CA SER A 113 19.35 8.76 0.70
C SER A 113 19.24 9.40 2.09
N ARG A 114 18.05 9.94 2.42
CA ARG A 114 17.79 10.52 3.75
C ARG A 114 17.90 9.48 4.88
N ILE A 115 17.50 8.25 4.62
CA ILE A 115 17.62 7.14 5.58
C ILE A 115 19.08 6.70 5.71
N ALA A 116 19.83 6.66 4.60
CA ALA A 116 21.25 6.35 4.60
C ALA A 116 22.06 7.38 5.40
N GLU A 117 21.78 8.67 5.22
CA GLU A 117 22.32 9.76 6.01
C GLU A 117 22.01 9.59 7.51
N HIS A 118 20.75 9.28 7.85
CA HIS A 118 20.35 9.08 9.23
C HIS A 118 21.09 7.91 9.91
N PHE A 119 21.34 6.82 9.18
CA PHE A 119 22.09 5.68 9.70
C PHE A 119 23.61 5.81 9.59
N GLY A 120 24.13 6.85 8.91
CA GLY A 120 25.55 6.96 8.58
C GLY A 120 26.08 5.77 7.77
N CYS A 121 25.20 5.15 6.96
CA CYS A 121 25.46 3.88 6.29
C CYS A 121 25.47 4.04 4.77
N ARG A 122 26.32 3.29 4.07
CA ARG A 122 26.35 3.26 2.60
C ARG A 122 25.99 1.87 2.08
N LEU A 123 25.19 1.85 1.02
CA LEU A 123 24.91 0.62 0.28
C LEU A 123 26.16 0.17 -0.46
N THR A 124 26.38 -1.14 -0.48
CA THR A 124 27.34 -1.78 -1.39
C THR A 124 26.73 -1.84 -2.79
N ARG A 125 27.49 -1.44 -3.81
CA ARG A 125 27.05 -1.50 -5.21
C ARG A 125 27.26 -2.88 -5.79
#